data_AF-A0A446BAB5-F1
#
_entry.id   AF-A0A446BAB5-F1
#
_cell.length_a   1.000
_cell.length_b   1.000
_cell.length_c   1.000
_cell.angle_alpha   90.00
_cell.angle_beta   90.00
_cell.angle_gamma   90.00
#
_symmetry.space_group_name_H-M   'P 1'
#
loop_
_entity.id
_entity.type
_entity.pdbx_description
1 polymer ?
#
loop_
_entity_poly.entity_id
_entity_poly.type
_entity_poly.pdbx_seq_one_letter_code
_entity_poly.pdbx_strand_id
1 'polypeptide(L)'
;MSKNLQFFLWYRDYVRRFANAKTPDISLAPEWTQAMEDEAVMRIKKEQAEKARRPPQGAAEIFKGTDFEKGADTTRESVTVTVTSKSQASQAFASAGLKAPFTIQPFRRELDRVIATYIMDGAPRQLNLTDQEQKTVLHALSFTTHPSVLRSIANGVEATLRQQAHPNFIRWSIRNGNPPRITFAAGLGAAVVLFGVVAALVLTLSSAGRGYRALAAIAWVVGFTIWMAAYKGMCVVLHGRHHRHIRPWDLFASDSDDDGNGHDDGNGHDDGHHDDDSIRAAKSAFDSFGSGNSYEDEPWVVGYRKRNILRKIFDREVWIEEPALRQIQDTIFVQSVLLAVVCAGVLTGVFVAVPAGRFF
;
A
#
# COMPACT_ATOMS: atom_id res chain seq x y z
N MET A 1 -3.45 -0.24 2.62
CA MET A 1 -4.14 -0.24 1.31
C MET A 1 -5.12 -1.41 1.18
N SER A 2 -4.71 -2.63 1.54
CA SER A 2 -5.54 -3.84 1.46
C SER A 2 -6.91 -3.73 2.16
N LYS A 3 -6.99 -3.22 3.41
CA LYS A 3 -8.26 -3.13 4.16
C LYS A 3 -9.37 -2.32 3.48
N ASN A 4 -9.03 -1.18 2.86
CA ASN A 4 -9.97 -0.32 2.16
C ASN A 4 -10.51 -1.01 0.90
N LEU A 5 -9.63 -1.69 0.15
CA LEU A 5 -10.01 -2.43 -1.05
C LEU A 5 -10.92 -3.61 -0.70
N GLN A 6 -10.56 -4.38 0.33
CA GLN A 6 -11.37 -5.52 0.81
C GLN A 6 -12.76 -5.08 1.25
N PHE A 7 -12.85 -4.03 2.09
CA PHE A 7 -14.13 -3.48 2.50
C PHE A 7 -14.95 -2.98 1.30
N PHE A 8 -14.34 -2.27 0.35
CA PHE A 8 -15.04 -1.76 -0.82
C PHE A 8 -15.59 -2.89 -1.71
N LEU A 9 -14.79 -3.92 -1.97
CA LEU A 9 -15.22 -5.09 -2.75
C LEU A 9 -16.33 -5.86 -2.05
N TRP A 10 -16.19 -6.09 -0.74
CA TRP A 10 -17.24 -6.66 0.09
C TRP A 10 -18.52 -5.82 0.02
N TYR A 11 -18.44 -4.50 0.15
CA TYR A 11 -19.61 -3.61 0.09
C TYR A 11 -20.31 -3.67 -1.28
N ARG A 12 -19.56 -3.71 -2.39
CA ARG A 12 -20.12 -3.85 -3.74
C ARG A 12 -20.85 -5.18 -3.91
N ASP A 13 -20.25 -6.26 -3.42
CA ASP A 13 -20.88 -7.58 -3.40
C ASP A 13 -22.11 -7.63 -2.47
N TYR A 14 -22.03 -7.02 -1.29
CA TYR A 14 -23.13 -6.89 -0.34
C TYR A 14 -24.34 -6.19 -0.96
N VAL A 15 -24.13 -5.04 -1.62
CA VAL A 15 -25.18 -4.31 -2.34
C VAL A 15 -25.84 -5.19 -3.40
N ARG A 16 -25.02 -5.92 -4.18
CA ARG A 16 -25.52 -6.83 -5.23
C ARG A 16 -26.35 -7.98 -4.63
N ARG A 17 -25.85 -8.64 -3.58
CA ARG A 17 -26.53 -9.73 -2.90
C ARG A 17 -27.83 -9.28 -2.24
N PHE A 18 -27.84 -8.10 -1.63
CA PHE A 18 -29.03 -7.53 -1.01
C PHE A 18 -30.09 -7.21 -2.06
N ALA A 19 -29.72 -6.61 -3.20
CA ALA A 19 -30.64 -6.28 -4.28
C ALA A 19 -31.24 -7.52 -4.99
N ASN A 20 -30.48 -8.61 -5.05
CA ASN A 20 -30.91 -9.86 -5.70
C ASN A 20 -31.66 -10.82 -4.76
N ALA A 21 -31.65 -10.58 -3.46
CA ALA A 21 -32.35 -11.42 -2.51
C ALA A 21 -33.87 -11.28 -2.71
N LYS A 22 -34.60 -12.40 -2.63
CA LYS A 22 -36.07 -12.45 -2.79
C LYS A 22 -36.78 -12.93 -1.51
N THR A 23 -36.09 -12.88 -0.39
CA THR A 23 -36.59 -13.38 0.89
C THR A 23 -37.56 -12.36 1.51
N PRO A 24 -38.62 -12.81 2.21
CA PRO A 24 -39.65 -11.92 2.74
C PRO A 24 -39.13 -11.00 3.86
N ASP A 25 -38.03 -11.38 4.51
CA ASP A 25 -37.35 -10.61 5.56
C ASP A 25 -36.69 -9.32 5.06
N ILE A 26 -36.49 -9.15 3.75
CA ILE A 26 -35.93 -7.92 3.16
C ILE A 26 -36.79 -6.70 3.47
N SER A 27 -38.11 -6.88 3.52
CA SER A 27 -39.05 -5.82 3.90
C SER A 27 -38.80 -5.26 5.31
N LEU A 28 -38.12 -6.02 6.18
CA LEU A 28 -37.77 -5.61 7.55
C LEU A 28 -36.55 -4.70 7.61
N ALA A 29 -35.81 -4.54 6.51
CA ALA A 29 -34.62 -3.71 6.41
C ALA A 29 -34.89 -2.50 5.48
N PRO A 30 -35.62 -1.48 5.97
CA PRO A 30 -35.94 -0.30 5.18
C PRO A 30 -34.69 0.50 4.81
N GLU A 31 -34.78 1.28 3.73
CA GLU A 31 -33.68 2.14 3.31
C GLU A 31 -33.35 3.20 4.37
N TRP A 32 -32.08 3.28 4.75
CA TRP A 32 -31.53 4.42 5.49
C TRP A 32 -31.38 5.61 4.55
N THR A 33 -32.23 6.63 4.71
CA THR A 33 -32.28 7.81 3.84
C THR A 33 -31.31 8.90 4.29
N GLN A 34 -30.97 9.82 3.38
CA GLN A 34 -30.09 10.95 3.70
C GLN A 34 -30.64 11.81 4.85
N ALA A 35 -31.97 12.04 4.88
CA ALA A 35 -32.59 12.81 5.95
C ALA A 35 -32.41 12.14 7.34
N MET A 36 -32.50 10.81 7.41
CA MET A 36 -32.25 10.06 8.64
C MET A 36 -30.77 10.12 9.05
N GLU A 37 -29.86 10.09 8.08
CA GLU A 37 -28.43 10.27 8.32
C GLU A 37 -28.12 11.64 8.89
N ASP A 38 -28.63 12.70 8.26
CA ASP A 38 -28.43 14.09 8.68
C ASP A 38 -29.01 14.33 10.09
N GLU A 39 -30.19 13.77 10.37
CA GLU A 39 -30.79 13.83 11.70
C GLU A 39 -29.93 13.12 12.75
N ALA A 40 -29.44 11.91 12.46
CA ALA A 40 -28.56 11.16 13.37
C ALA A 40 -27.25 11.91 13.63
N VAL A 41 -26.65 12.48 12.57
CA VAL A 41 -25.45 13.32 12.66
C VAL A 41 -25.71 14.53 13.55
N MET A 42 -26.82 15.23 13.37
CA MET A 42 -27.18 16.39 14.19
C MET A 42 -27.38 16.03 15.66
N ARG A 43 -28.06 14.91 15.94
CA ARG A 43 -28.24 14.40 17.32
C ARG A 43 -26.89 14.09 17.97
N ILE A 44 -26.01 13.38 17.27
CA ILE A 44 -24.67 13.04 17.77
C ILE A 44 -23.83 14.30 18.01
N LYS A 45 -23.86 15.29 17.11
CA LYS A 45 -23.15 16.58 17.32
C LYS A 45 -23.69 17.31 18.54
N LYS A 46 -25.00 17.34 18.72
CA LYS A 46 -25.65 18.00 19.87
C LYS A 46 -25.22 17.33 21.18
N GLU A 47 -25.25 16.00 21.25
CA GLU A 47 -24.79 15.24 22.41
C GLU A 47 -23.31 15.46 22.72
N GLN A 48 -22.46 15.48 21.68
CA GLN A 48 -21.03 15.79 21.83
C GLN A 48 -20.82 17.22 22.36
N ALA A 49 -21.56 18.20 21.85
CA ALA A 49 -21.49 19.59 22.29
C ALA A 49 -22.00 19.77 23.73
N GLU A 50 -23.08 19.09 24.11
CA GLU A 50 -23.58 19.09 25.49
C GLU A 50 -22.58 18.44 26.44
N LYS A 51 -21.95 17.32 26.04
CA LYS A 51 -20.91 16.66 26.84
C LYS A 51 -19.68 17.55 27.01
N ALA A 52 -19.30 18.31 25.98
CA ALA A 52 -18.19 19.26 26.06
C ALA A 52 -18.51 20.51 26.90
N ARG A 53 -19.79 20.91 26.99
CA ARG A 53 -20.24 22.04 27.84
C ARG A 53 -20.37 21.66 29.32
N ARG A 54 -20.55 20.38 29.63
CA ARG A 54 -20.56 19.92 31.02
C ARG A 54 -19.13 20.01 31.58
N PRO A 55 -18.90 20.72 32.70
CA PRO A 55 -17.58 20.73 33.32
C PRO A 55 -17.20 19.29 33.68
N PRO A 56 -15.92 18.89 33.58
CA PRO A 56 -15.48 17.58 34.05
C PRO A 56 -15.78 17.48 35.54
N GLN A 57 -16.86 16.78 35.88
CA GLN A 57 -17.13 16.37 37.25
C GLN A 57 -15.96 15.49 37.67
N GLY A 58 -15.09 16.03 38.56
CA GLY A 58 -13.91 15.32 39.06
C GLY A 58 -12.55 15.92 38.70
N ALA A 59 -12.45 17.03 37.96
CA ALA A 59 -11.13 17.66 37.73
C ALA A 59 -10.42 18.12 39.02
N ALA A 60 -11.17 18.36 40.10
CA ALA A 60 -10.62 18.64 41.43
C ALA A 60 -10.22 17.38 42.23
N GLU A 61 -10.63 16.18 41.81
CA GLU A 61 -10.30 14.92 42.48
C GLU A 61 -9.12 14.18 41.84
N ILE A 62 -8.82 14.45 40.56
CA ILE A 62 -7.69 13.84 39.82
C ILE A 62 -6.31 14.29 40.36
N PHE A 63 -6.25 15.38 41.13
CA PHE A 63 -5.01 15.89 41.75
C PHE A 63 -4.77 15.46 43.20
N LYS A 64 -5.60 14.57 43.78
CA LYS A 64 -5.35 14.02 45.12
C LYS A 64 -4.87 12.56 45.04
N GLY A 65 -3.55 12.39 45.17
CA GLY A 65 -2.93 11.12 45.51
C GLY A 65 -2.29 10.38 44.33
N THR A 66 -1.18 10.90 43.81
CA THR A 66 -0.22 10.08 43.06
C THR A 66 0.52 9.20 44.06
N ASP A 67 0.05 7.98 44.26
CA ASP A 67 0.82 6.91 44.91
C ASP A 67 1.28 5.94 43.82
N PHE A 68 2.52 6.12 43.38
CA PHE A 68 3.25 5.17 42.54
C PHE A 68 3.83 4.09 43.46
N GLU A 69 3.19 2.92 43.49
CA GLU A 69 3.81 1.58 43.59
C GLU A 69 2.81 0.57 44.14
N LYS A 70 2.30 -0.29 43.27
CA LYS A 70 2.12 -1.69 43.62
C LYS A 70 2.16 -2.53 42.35
N GLY A 71 3.27 -3.25 42.18
CA GLY A 71 3.39 -4.29 41.17
C GLY A 71 2.28 -5.31 41.35
N ALA A 72 1.32 -5.29 40.43
CA ALA A 72 0.42 -6.41 40.19
C ALA A 72 1.00 -7.17 39.01
N ASP A 73 1.56 -8.33 39.32
CA ASP A 73 1.93 -9.38 38.39
C ASP A 73 0.67 -9.82 37.63
N THR A 74 0.40 -9.18 36.49
CA THR A 74 -0.61 -9.65 35.55
C THR A 74 0.08 -10.61 34.61
N THR A 75 0.19 -11.86 35.05
CA THR A 75 0.30 -13.00 34.13
C THR A 75 -0.86 -12.85 33.14
N ARG A 76 -0.55 -12.39 31.92
CA ARG A 76 -1.48 -12.41 30.79
C ARG A 76 -1.70 -13.88 30.43
N GLU A 77 -2.59 -14.53 31.16
CA GLU A 77 -3.26 -15.72 30.68
C GLU A 77 -3.98 -15.31 29.39
N SER A 78 -3.43 -15.74 28.26
CA SER A 78 -4.10 -15.75 26.98
C SER A 78 -5.24 -16.77 27.08
N VAL A 79 -6.33 -16.36 27.74
CA VAL A 79 -7.61 -17.04 27.61
C VAL A 79 -8.12 -16.65 26.24
N THR A 80 -7.88 -17.52 25.26
CA THR A 80 -8.54 -17.48 23.96
C THR A 80 -10.02 -17.80 24.19
N VAL A 81 -10.77 -16.86 24.76
CA VAL A 81 -12.22 -16.86 24.63
C VAL A 81 -12.47 -16.66 23.15
N THR A 82 -13.10 -17.62 22.50
CA THR A 82 -13.60 -17.48 21.13
C THR A 82 -14.70 -16.43 21.16
N VAL A 83 -14.31 -15.15 21.22
CA VAL A 83 -15.23 -14.02 21.22
C VAL A 83 -15.93 -14.02 19.88
N THR A 84 -17.21 -14.37 19.89
CA THR A 84 -18.01 -14.40 18.66
C THR A 84 -18.18 -12.99 18.13
N SER A 85 -18.18 -12.81 16.80
CA SER A 85 -18.38 -11.48 16.18
C SER A 85 -19.66 -10.78 16.64
N LYS A 86 -20.67 -11.54 17.06
CA LYS A 86 -21.91 -11.03 17.66
C LYS A 86 -21.67 -10.32 19.00
N SER A 87 -20.87 -10.91 19.88
CA SER A 87 -20.52 -10.30 21.18
C SER A 87 -19.67 -9.04 20.99
N GLN A 88 -18.74 -9.08 20.04
CA GLN A 88 -17.99 -7.90 19.60
C GLN A 88 -18.92 -6.81 19.07
N ALA A 89 -19.78 -7.11 18.10
CA ALA A 89 -20.73 -6.12 17.58
C ALA A 89 -21.61 -5.53 18.70
N SER A 90 -22.05 -6.35 19.65
CA SER A 90 -22.82 -5.89 20.82
C SER A 90 -22.02 -4.92 21.70
N GLN A 91 -20.73 -5.18 21.91
CA GLN A 91 -19.83 -4.28 22.61
C GLN A 91 -19.62 -2.96 21.85
N ALA A 92 -19.54 -2.99 20.52
CA ALA A 92 -19.45 -1.78 19.69
C ALA A 92 -20.72 -0.93 19.76
N PHE A 93 -21.91 -1.54 19.77
CA PHE A 93 -23.14 -0.78 20.04
C PHE A 93 -23.12 -0.16 21.44
N ALA A 94 -22.71 -0.93 22.45
CA ALA A 94 -22.65 -0.44 23.83
C ALA A 94 -21.65 0.72 24.00
N SER A 95 -20.48 0.68 23.34
CA SER A 95 -19.51 1.79 23.36
C SER A 95 -20.03 3.05 22.68
N ALA A 96 -20.91 2.90 21.69
CA ALA A 96 -21.65 4.01 21.08
C ALA A 96 -22.86 4.49 21.91
N GLY A 97 -23.13 3.89 23.08
CA GLY A 97 -24.30 4.21 23.91
C GLY A 97 -25.61 3.61 23.39
N LEU A 98 -25.54 2.64 22.50
CA LEU A 98 -26.68 2.00 21.84
C LEU A 98 -26.90 0.59 22.41
N LYS A 99 -28.17 0.18 22.48
CA LYS A 99 -28.50 -1.22 22.78
C LYS A 99 -28.34 -2.05 21.52
N ALA A 100 -27.69 -3.21 21.64
CA ALA A 100 -27.60 -4.15 20.53
C ALA A 100 -29.00 -4.52 20.02
N PRO A 101 -29.27 -4.40 18.71
CA PRO A 101 -30.59 -4.66 18.18
C PRO A 101 -30.89 -6.16 18.18
N PHE A 102 -32.09 -6.52 18.63
CA PHE A 102 -32.63 -7.86 18.49
C PHE A 102 -33.50 -7.89 17.24
N THR A 103 -32.90 -8.19 16.09
CA THR A 103 -33.57 -8.14 14.79
C THR A 103 -33.41 -9.44 14.00
N ILE A 104 -34.44 -9.79 13.24
CA ILE A 104 -34.46 -10.90 12.27
C ILE A 104 -34.18 -10.40 10.84
N GLN A 105 -33.75 -9.15 10.69
CA GLN A 105 -33.36 -8.55 9.41
C GLN A 105 -32.30 -9.39 8.68
N PRO A 106 -32.31 -9.39 7.33
CA PRO A 106 -31.41 -10.20 6.52
C PRO A 106 -29.95 -9.76 6.72
N PHE A 107 -29.03 -10.70 6.48
CA PHE A 107 -27.58 -10.51 6.55
C PHE A 107 -27.02 -9.98 7.88
N ARG A 108 -27.80 -10.05 8.98
CA ARG A 108 -27.37 -9.51 10.28
C ARG A 108 -26.04 -10.08 10.79
N ARG A 109 -25.86 -11.39 10.68
CA ARG A 109 -24.63 -12.09 11.09
C ARG A 109 -23.41 -11.61 10.30
N GLU A 110 -23.60 -11.25 9.03
CA GLU A 110 -22.53 -10.73 8.19
C GLU A 110 -22.15 -9.31 8.62
N LEU A 111 -23.13 -8.44 8.89
CA LEU A 111 -22.87 -7.11 9.42
C LEU A 111 -22.22 -7.13 10.80
N ASP A 112 -22.58 -8.06 11.68
CA ASP A 112 -21.90 -8.22 12.98
C ASP A 112 -20.40 -8.54 12.79
N ARG A 113 -20.04 -9.36 11.78
CA ARG A 113 -18.63 -9.61 11.40
C ARG A 113 -17.96 -8.38 10.85
N VAL A 114 -18.64 -7.61 10.01
CA VAL A 114 -18.12 -6.36 9.42
C VAL A 114 -17.89 -5.32 10.51
N ILE A 115 -18.81 -5.20 11.46
CA ILE A 115 -18.65 -4.31 12.62
C ILE A 115 -17.40 -4.70 13.40
N ALA A 116 -17.27 -5.98 13.76
CA ALA A 116 -16.13 -6.50 14.50
C ALA A 116 -14.79 -6.36 13.75
N THR A 117 -14.80 -6.36 12.42
CA THR A 117 -13.59 -6.36 11.60
C THR A 117 -13.15 -4.95 11.16
N TYR A 118 -14.09 -4.08 10.81
CA TYR A 118 -13.84 -2.81 10.12
C TYR A 118 -14.34 -1.56 10.86
N ILE A 119 -15.34 -1.68 11.74
CA ILE A 119 -16.01 -0.50 12.31
C ILE A 119 -15.65 -0.29 13.78
N MET A 120 -15.63 -1.35 14.59
CA MET A 120 -15.35 -1.29 16.03
C MET A 120 -13.99 -0.61 16.34
N ASP A 121 -13.91 0.08 17.47
CA ASP A 121 -12.65 0.61 18.00
C ASP A 121 -11.65 -0.50 18.31
N GLY A 122 -10.43 -0.39 17.76
CA GLY A 122 -9.41 -1.42 17.89
C GLY A 122 -9.72 -2.67 17.06
N ALA A 123 -10.68 -2.60 16.12
CA ALA A 123 -10.94 -3.70 15.20
C ALA A 123 -9.68 -4.03 14.38
N PRO A 124 -9.43 -5.32 14.07
CA PRO A 124 -8.20 -5.75 13.41
C PRO A 124 -7.99 -5.09 12.05
N ARG A 125 -9.06 -4.69 11.35
CA ARG A 125 -9.00 -3.96 10.08
C ARG A 125 -9.79 -2.65 10.15
N GLN A 126 -9.80 -1.98 11.32
CA GLN A 126 -10.53 -0.72 11.54
C GLN A 126 -10.30 0.28 10.40
N LEU A 127 -11.38 0.76 9.79
CA LEU A 127 -11.36 1.80 8.78
C LEU A 127 -10.96 3.15 9.41
N ASN A 128 -10.42 4.06 8.60
CA ASN A 128 -10.09 5.39 9.08
C ASN A 128 -11.35 6.26 9.19
N LEU A 129 -12.16 5.98 10.21
CA LEU A 129 -13.41 6.68 10.51
C LEU A 129 -13.18 7.67 11.64
N THR A 130 -13.85 8.82 11.57
CA THR A 130 -13.98 9.69 12.74
C THR A 130 -14.92 9.06 13.78
N ASP A 131 -14.75 9.41 15.05
CA ASP A 131 -15.65 8.98 16.14
C ASP A 131 -17.12 9.28 15.82
N GLN A 132 -17.35 10.38 15.10
CA GLN A 132 -18.68 10.75 14.65
C GLN A 132 -19.21 9.77 13.59
N GLU A 133 -18.48 9.51 12.51
CA GLU A 133 -18.91 8.61 11.44
C GLU A 133 -19.15 7.20 11.97
N GLN A 134 -18.27 6.71 12.83
CA GLN A 134 -18.42 5.42 13.47
C GLN A 134 -19.73 5.33 14.27
N LYS A 135 -20.02 6.33 15.12
CA LYS A 135 -21.27 6.37 15.90
C LYS A 135 -22.50 6.51 15.02
N THR A 136 -22.46 7.35 13.99
CA THR A 136 -23.57 7.50 13.03
C THR A 136 -23.88 6.17 12.35
N VAL A 137 -22.85 5.46 11.91
CA VAL A 137 -23.03 4.16 11.25
C VAL A 137 -23.50 3.09 12.23
N LEU A 138 -22.99 3.05 13.46
CA LEU A 138 -23.52 2.14 14.49
C LEU A 138 -24.98 2.46 14.83
N HIS A 139 -25.36 3.74 14.88
CA HIS A 139 -26.75 4.14 15.07
C HIS A 139 -27.63 3.65 13.90
N ALA A 140 -27.21 3.88 12.67
CA ALA A 140 -27.93 3.42 11.49
C ALA A 140 -28.01 1.87 11.39
N LEU A 141 -26.92 1.17 11.72
CA LEU A 141 -26.86 -0.30 11.79
C LEU A 141 -27.69 -0.87 12.95
N SER A 142 -28.04 -0.06 13.95
CA SER A 142 -28.98 -0.48 14.99
C SER A 142 -30.42 -0.55 14.46
N PHE A 143 -30.74 0.23 13.43
CA PHE A 143 -32.09 0.37 12.87
C PHE A 143 -32.35 -0.57 11.69
N THR A 144 -31.42 -0.63 10.73
CA THR A 144 -31.61 -1.41 9.49
C THR A 144 -30.31 -2.07 9.03
N THR A 145 -30.44 -3.20 8.32
CA THR A 145 -29.33 -3.87 7.61
C THR A 145 -29.21 -3.42 6.15
N HIS A 146 -30.04 -2.49 5.68
CA HIS A 146 -30.01 -2.02 4.30
C HIS A 146 -28.63 -1.45 3.91
N PRO A 147 -28.09 -1.73 2.69
CA PRO A 147 -26.76 -1.29 2.27
C PRO A 147 -26.56 0.23 2.30
N SER A 148 -27.63 1.02 2.20
CA SER A 148 -27.54 2.49 2.27
C SER A 148 -26.94 3.01 3.58
N VAL A 149 -27.00 2.24 4.66
CA VAL A 149 -26.37 2.57 5.96
C VAL A 149 -24.86 2.79 5.84
N LEU A 150 -24.21 2.04 4.95
CA LEU A 150 -22.76 2.10 4.77
C LEU A 150 -22.34 3.01 3.61
N ARG A 151 -23.29 3.70 2.97
CA ARG A 151 -23.06 4.50 1.76
C ARG A 151 -22.01 5.58 1.97
N SER A 152 -22.11 6.34 3.06
CA SER A 152 -21.16 7.42 3.39
C SER A 152 -19.74 6.89 3.60
N ILE A 153 -19.58 5.83 4.40
CA ILE A 153 -18.29 5.15 4.60
C ILE A 153 -17.75 4.60 3.28
N ALA A 154 -18.58 3.92 2.49
CA ALA A 154 -18.17 3.34 1.22
C ALA A 154 -17.67 4.40 0.24
N ASN A 155 -18.33 5.56 0.18
CA ASN A 155 -17.89 6.71 -0.63
C ASN A 155 -16.54 7.26 -0.14
N GLY A 156 -16.34 7.38 1.18
CA GLY A 156 -15.06 7.81 1.75
C GLY A 156 -13.91 6.82 1.47
N VAL A 157 -14.20 5.52 1.57
CA VAL A 157 -13.26 4.45 1.21
C VAL A 157 -12.95 4.48 -0.29
N GLU A 158 -13.95 4.63 -1.15
CA GLU A 158 -13.76 4.75 -2.60
C GLU A 158 -12.91 5.99 -2.95
N ALA A 159 -13.20 7.13 -2.34
CA ALA A 159 -12.41 8.35 -2.51
C ALA A 159 -10.95 8.12 -2.11
N THR A 160 -10.71 7.43 -0.99
CA THR A 160 -9.35 7.07 -0.55
C THR A 160 -8.66 6.15 -1.56
N LEU A 161 -9.38 5.16 -2.11
CA LEU A 161 -8.84 4.26 -3.13
C LEU A 161 -8.46 5.03 -4.41
N ARG A 162 -9.33 5.93 -4.88
CA ARG A 162 -9.10 6.71 -6.11
C ARG A 162 -8.02 7.78 -5.96
N GLN A 163 -8.01 8.49 -4.83
CA GLN A 163 -7.16 9.68 -4.65
C GLN A 163 -5.81 9.37 -4.01
N GLN A 164 -5.71 8.31 -3.21
CA GLN A 164 -4.46 7.96 -2.52
C GLN A 164 -3.89 6.65 -3.05
N ALA A 165 -4.69 5.57 -3.00
CA ALA A 165 -4.21 4.23 -3.29
C ALA A 165 -3.80 4.06 -4.77
N HIS A 166 -4.64 4.55 -5.69
CA HIS A 166 -4.40 4.44 -7.12
C HIS A 166 -3.15 5.23 -7.59
N PRO A 167 -2.96 6.53 -7.28
CA PRO A 167 -1.72 7.22 -7.65
C PRO A 167 -0.46 6.59 -7.04
N ASN A 168 -0.55 6.10 -5.81
CA ASN A 168 0.56 5.39 -5.17
C ASN A 168 0.88 4.06 -5.87
N PHE A 169 -0.16 3.31 -6.27
CA PHE A 169 0.00 2.10 -7.07
C PHE A 169 0.69 2.40 -8.40
N ILE A 170 0.25 3.43 -9.13
CA ILE A 170 0.88 3.84 -10.40
C ILE A 170 2.36 4.21 -10.19
N ARG A 171 2.67 5.06 -9.20
CA ARG A 171 4.05 5.45 -8.87
C ARG A 171 4.93 4.25 -8.54
N TRP A 172 4.37 3.27 -7.84
CA TRP A 172 5.07 2.06 -7.46
C TRP A 172 5.26 1.10 -8.65
N SER A 173 4.29 1.03 -9.56
CA SER A 173 4.35 0.23 -10.79
C SER A 173 5.37 0.75 -11.80
N ILE A 174 5.55 2.07 -11.90
CA ILE A 174 6.53 2.70 -12.81
C ILE A 174 7.97 2.27 -12.49
N ARG A 175 8.29 2.05 -11.22
CA ARG A 175 9.64 1.64 -10.79
C ARG A 175 9.96 0.24 -11.29
N ASN A 176 11.03 0.13 -12.08
CA ASN A 176 11.47 -1.14 -12.64
C ASN A 176 12.42 -1.91 -11.72
N GLY A 177 13.13 -1.25 -10.81
CA GLY A 177 14.10 -1.87 -9.90
C GLY A 177 13.69 -1.81 -8.44
N ASN A 178 14.17 -2.76 -7.64
CA ASN A 178 14.05 -2.71 -6.18
C ASN A 178 15.03 -1.68 -5.58
N PRO A 179 14.85 -1.24 -4.31
CA PRO A 179 15.69 -0.21 -3.72
C PRO A 179 17.21 -0.50 -3.76
N PRO A 180 17.69 -1.74 -3.50
CA PRO A 180 19.10 -2.07 -3.65
C PRO A 180 19.65 -1.84 -5.06
N ARG A 181 18.95 -2.32 -6.10
CA ARG A 181 19.38 -2.13 -7.51
C ARG A 181 19.37 -0.66 -7.91
N ILE A 182 18.37 0.10 -7.48
CA ILE A 182 18.29 1.54 -7.77
C ILE A 182 19.43 2.31 -7.06
N THR A 183 19.73 1.96 -5.81
CA THR A 183 20.84 2.57 -5.06
C THR A 183 22.18 2.25 -5.72
N PHE A 184 22.37 1.00 -6.15
CA PHE A 184 23.56 0.59 -6.92
C PHE A 184 23.68 1.36 -8.24
N ALA A 185 22.60 1.48 -9.01
CA ALA A 185 22.58 2.23 -10.26
C ALA A 185 22.89 3.73 -10.04
N ALA A 186 22.32 4.34 -9.01
CA ALA A 186 22.62 5.72 -8.65
C ALA A 186 24.11 5.91 -8.29
N GLY A 187 24.68 5.00 -7.50
CA GLY A 187 26.10 5.00 -7.16
C GLY A 187 27.01 4.86 -8.38
N LEU A 188 26.67 3.96 -9.31
CA LEU A 188 27.38 3.80 -10.57
C LEU A 188 27.32 5.08 -11.42
N GLY A 189 26.14 5.69 -11.55
CA GLY A 189 25.97 6.96 -12.25
C GLY A 189 26.84 8.07 -11.66
N ALA A 190 26.82 8.24 -10.34
CA ALA A 190 27.65 9.21 -9.64
C ALA A 190 29.16 8.95 -9.82
N ALA A 191 29.59 7.68 -9.76
CA ALA A 191 30.99 7.30 -9.98
C ALA A 191 31.45 7.63 -11.41
N VAL A 192 30.61 7.39 -12.42
CA VAL A 192 30.91 7.75 -13.82
C VAL A 192 31.00 9.26 -14.00
N VAL A 193 30.13 10.04 -13.36
CA VAL A 193 30.23 11.51 -13.36
C VAL A 193 31.55 11.96 -12.72
N LEU A 194 31.90 11.41 -11.56
CA LEU A 194 33.14 11.71 -10.86
C LEU A 194 34.37 11.38 -11.73
N PHE A 195 34.36 10.22 -12.39
CA PHE A 195 35.42 9.85 -13.33
C PHE A 195 35.53 10.85 -14.49
N GLY A 196 34.42 11.32 -15.05
CA GLY A 196 34.40 12.38 -16.06
C GLY A 196 35.01 13.69 -15.55
N VAL A 197 34.73 14.07 -14.30
CA VAL A 197 35.34 15.25 -13.66
C VAL A 197 36.85 15.07 -13.49
N VAL A 198 37.30 13.92 -12.99
CA VAL A 198 38.72 13.61 -12.84
C VAL A 198 39.43 13.63 -14.19
N ALA A 199 38.85 13.02 -15.22
CA ALA A 199 39.40 13.04 -16.58
C ALA A 199 39.48 14.47 -17.14
N ALA A 200 38.44 15.28 -16.95
CA ALA A 200 38.46 16.69 -17.35
C ALA A 200 39.56 17.48 -16.63
N LEU A 201 39.73 17.27 -15.31
CA LEU A 201 40.80 17.89 -14.51
C LEU A 201 42.19 17.49 -15.01
N VAL A 202 42.41 16.21 -15.29
CA VAL A 202 43.70 15.74 -15.83
C VAL A 202 43.98 16.41 -17.20
N LEU A 203 42.95 16.51 -18.06
CA LEU A 203 43.07 17.17 -19.36
C LEU A 203 43.15 18.71 -19.29
N THR A 204 42.73 19.34 -18.19
CA THR A 204 42.91 20.78 -17.99
C THR A 204 44.29 21.14 -17.49
N LEU A 205 44.85 20.29 -16.63
CA LEU A 205 46.19 20.44 -16.09
C LEU A 205 47.29 20.04 -17.08
N SER A 206 46.99 19.16 -18.03
CA SER A 206 47.96 18.73 -19.05
C SER A 206 48.24 19.79 -20.13
N SER A 207 49.24 19.52 -20.94
CA SER A 207 49.61 20.24 -22.16
C SER A 207 48.63 20.04 -23.34
N ALA A 208 47.62 19.19 -23.19
CA ALA A 208 46.65 18.89 -24.25
C ALA A 208 45.82 20.12 -24.65
N GLY A 209 45.44 20.18 -25.94
CA GLY A 209 44.58 21.25 -26.45
C GLY A 209 43.20 21.28 -25.78
N ARG A 210 42.59 22.46 -25.70
CA ARG A 210 41.30 22.68 -25.01
C ARG A 210 40.17 21.77 -25.49
N GLY A 211 40.18 21.39 -26.77
CA GLY A 211 39.16 20.53 -27.39
C GLY A 211 39.07 19.12 -26.79
N TYR A 212 40.19 18.54 -26.31
CA TYR A 212 40.19 17.19 -25.73
C TYR A 212 39.33 17.08 -24.46
N ARG A 213 39.13 18.19 -23.75
CA ARG A 213 38.31 18.25 -22.54
C ARG A 213 36.83 17.99 -22.83
N ALA A 214 36.38 18.22 -24.06
CA ALA A 214 35.03 17.88 -24.50
C ALA A 214 34.75 16.38 -24.49
N LEU A 215 35.77 15.51 -24.49
CA LEU A 215 35.58 14.06 -24.38
C LEU A 215 34.98 13.65 -23.03
N ALA A 216 35.19 14.44 -21.97
CA ALA A 216 34.55 14.21 -20.67
C ALA A 216 33.01 14.34 -20.74
N ALA A 217 32.48 15.05 -21.73
CA ALA A 217 31.03 15.16 -21.96
C ALA A 217 30.36 13.80 -22.14
N ILE A 218 31.04 12.83 -22.78
CA ILE A 218 30.50 11.48 -22.98
C ILE A 218 30.25 10.80 -21.63
N ALA A 219 31.24 10.84 -20.74
CA ALA A 219 31.12 10.29 -19.39
C ALA A 219 30.01 11.01 -18.60
N TRP A 220 29.92 12.34 -18.69
CA TRP A 220 28.87 13.09 -18.00
C TRP A 220 27.47 12.79 -18.53
N VAL A 221 27.25 12.72 -19.85
CA VAL A 221 25.94 12.37 -20.41
C VAL A 221 25.50 10.99 -19.92
N VAL A 222 26.39 9.99 -19.98
CA VAL A 222 26.10 8.64 -19.49
C VAL A 222 25.83 8.64 -17.98
N GLY A 223 26.73 9.24 -17.20
CA GLY A 223 26.64 9.28 -15.74
C GLY A 223 25.40 10.00 -15.24
N PHE A 224 25.10 11.20 -15.76
CA PHE A 224 23.88 11.94 -15.39
C PHE A 224 22.61 11.23 -15.85
N THR A 225 22.60 10.60 -17.03
CA THR A 225 21.44 9.82 -17.49
C THR A 225 21.13 8.70 -16.50
N ILE A 226 22.14 7.91 -16.13
CA ILE A 226 22.00 6.82 -15.16
C ILE A 226 21.54 7.35 -13.81
N TRP A 227 22.17 8.42 -13.31
CA TRP A 227 21.87 8.98 -12.00
C TRP A 227 20.45 9.55 -11.91
N MET A 228 20.02 10.33 -12.91
CA MET A 228 18.68 10.94 -12.95
C MET A 228 17.58 9.89 -13.14
N ALA A 229 17.81 8.87 -13.98
CA ALA A 229 16.87 7.76 -14.14
C ALA A 229 16.73 6.98 -12.82
N ALA A 230 17.84 6.71 -12.12
CA ALA A 230 17.84 6.04 -10.83
C ALA A 230 17.09 6.84 -9.76
N TYR A 231 17.22 8.17 -9.74
CA TYR A 231 16.47 9.02 -8.81
C TYR A 231 14.94 8.90 -8.98
N LYS A 232 14.48 8.65 -10.21
CA LYS A 232 13.07 8.36 -10.51
C LYS A 232 12.68 6.88 -10.29
N GLY A 233 13.59 6.06 -9.77
CA GLY A 233 13.35 4.65 -9.47
C GLY A 233 13.48 3.72 -10.66
N MET A 234 14.25 4.11 -11.68
CA MET A 234 14.48 3.31 -12.89
C MET A 234 15.96 2.96 -13.07
N CYS A 235 16.23 1.69 -13.32
CA CYS A 235 17.51 1.21 -13.83
C CYS A 235 17.48 1.22 -15.36
N VAL A 236 18.44 1.90 -15.99
CA VAL A 236 18.54 2.01 -17.46
C VAL A 236 18.75 0.64 -18.12
N VAL A 237 19.48 -0.28 -17.48
CA VAL A 237 19.70 -1.64 -18.00
C VAL A 237 18.39 -2.43 -18.07
N LEU A 238 17.55 -2.35 -17.02
CA LEU A 238 16.24 -2.98 -17.01
C LEU A 238 15.30 -2.35 -18.03
N HIS A 239 15.33 -1.03 -18.13
CA HIS A 239 14.54 -0.29 -19.09
C HIS A 239 14.86 -0.72 -20.53
N GLY A 240 16.14 -0.84 -20.91
CA GLY A 240 16.55 -1.26 -22.24
C GLY A 240 16.12 -2.69 -22.61
N ARG A 241 15.82 -3.54 -21.62
CA ARG A 241 15.24 -4.88 -21.84
C ARG A 241 13.73 -4.90 -21.72
N HIS A 242 13.10 -3.78 -21.38
CA HIS A 242 11.69 -3.69 -20.97
C HIS A 242 11.33 -4.64 -19.83
N HIS A 243 12.26 -4.83 -18.89
CA HIS A 243 12.12 -5.72 -17.74
C HIS A 243 11.88 -4.91 -16.44
N ARG A 244 11.29 -5.57 -15.45
CA ARG A 244 11.22 -5.10 -14.06
C ARG A 244 11.58 -6.22 -13.10
N HIS A 245 12.07 -5.88 -11.91
CA HIS A 245 12.20 -6.84 -10.83
C HIS A 245 10.83 -7.35 -10.39
N ILE A 246 10.76 -8.67 -10.22
CA ILE A 246 9.66 -9.36 -9.57
C ILE A 246 9.53 -8.80 -8.14
N ARG A 247 8.29 -8.74 -7.64
CA ARG A 247 8.04 -8.21 -6.31
C ARG A 247 8.40 -9.26 -5.26
N PRO A 248 8.80 -8.83 -4.05
CA PRO A 248 9.24 -9.75 -3.00
C PRO A 248 8.28 -10.89 -2.73
N TRP A 249 6.97 -10.67 -2.69
CA TRP A 249 5.98 -11.74 -2.45
C TRP A 249 5.83 -12.69 -3.65
N ASP A 250 5.88 -12.20 -4.88
CA ASP A 250 5.82 -13.04 -6.08
C ASP A 250 7.08 -13.91 -6.24
N LEU A 251 8.23 -13.45 -5.73
CA LEU A 251 9.50 -14.20 -5.76
C LEU A 251 9.44 -15.51 -4.97
N PHE A 252 8.71 -15.53 -3.86
CA PHE A 252 8.60 -16.72 -2.99
C PHE A 252 7.32 -17.51 -3.24
N ALA A 253 6.32 -16.93 -3.91
CA ALA A 253 5.12 -17.67 -4.34
C ALA A 253 5.47 -18.76 -5.36
N SER A 254 6.49 -18.54 -6.22
CA SER A 254 6.95 -19.57 -7.15
C SER A 254 7.76 -20.68 -6.49
N ASP A 255 8.37 -20.43 -5.33
CA ASP A 255 9.19 -21.44 -4.64
C ASP A 255 8.30 -22.45 -3.88
N SER A 256 7.02 -22.12 -3.60
CA SER A 256 6.05 -23.08 -3.06
C SER A 256 5.48 -24.05 -4.10
N ASP A 257 5.64 -23.75 -5.39
CA ASP A 257 5.17 -24.60 -6.49
C ASP A 257 6.30 -25.44 -7.12
N ASP A 258 7.58 -25.16 -6.80
CA ASP A 258 8.76 -25.82 -7.39
C ASP A 258 9.35 -26.96 -6.53
N ASP A 259 8.76 -27.26 -5.37
CA ASP A 259 9.12 -28.45 -4.55
C ASP A 259 8.38 -29.73 -5.02
N GLY A 260 7.91 -29.75 -6.27
CA GLY A 260 7.11 -30.81 -6.86
C GLY A 260 7.66 -31.32 -8.19
N ASN A 261 8.62 -32.25 -8.10
CA ASN A 261 8.90 -33.30 -9.08
C ASN A 261 9.81 -32.97 -10.27
N GLY A 262 11.10 -33.28 -10.09
CA GLY A 262 11.95 -33.75 -11.16
C GLY A 262 11.61 -35.21 -11.52
N HIS A 263 10.75 -35.43 -12.51
CA HIS A 263 10.82 -36.52 -13.50
C HIS A 263 9.64 -36.34 -14.45
N ASP A 264 9.92 -35.82 -15.65
CA ASP A 264 8.99 -35.85 -16.78
C ASP A 264 9.19 -37.18 -17.50
N ASP A 265 8.50 -38.22 -17.02
CA ASP A 265 8.16 -39.38 -17.84
C ASP A 265 6.74 -39.13 -18.37
N GLY A 266 6.67 -38.77 -19.64
CA GLY A 266 5.43 -38.39 -20.31
C GLY A 266 4.42 -39.53 -20.35
N ASN A 267 3.23 -39.28 -19.80
CA ASN A 267 1.96 -39.77 -20.33
C ASN A 267 0.77 -39.10 -19.61
N GLY A 268 -0.25 -38.67 -20.37
CA GLY A 268 -1.62 -38.66 -19.87
C GLY A 268 -2.37 -37.32 -19.81
N HIS A 269 -3.31 -37.19 -20.75
CA HIS A 269 -4.65 -36.59 -20.62
C HIS A 269 -4.77 -35.06 -20.41
N ASP A 270 -5.11 -34.41 -21.52
CA ASP A 270 -5.73 -33.09 -21.61
C ASP A 270 -7.18 -33.17 -21.14
N ASP A 271 -7.45 -32.70 -19.92
CA ASP A 271 -8.79 -32.35 -19.45
C ASP A 271 -8.79 -30.88 -19.01
N GLY A 272 -9.50 -30.06 -19.77
CA GLY A 272 -9.60 -28.62 -19.58
C GLY A 272 -10.19 -28.23 -18.23
N HIS A 273 -9.35 -27.78 -17.31
CA HIS A 273 -9.74 -27.20 -16.03
C HIS A 273 -8.95 -25.92 -15.70
N HIS A 274 -8.85 -25.00 -16.65
CA HIS A 274 -8.08 -23.76 -16.46
C HIS A 274 -8.77 -22.69 -15.58
N ASP A 275 -10.07 -22.85 -15.27
CA ASP A 275 -10.85 -21.83 -14.56
C ASP A 275 -10.84 -21.99 -13.03
N ASP A 276 -10.67 -23.20 -12.48
CA ASP A 276 -10.77 -23.43 -11.02
C ASP A 276 -9.50 -23.02 -10.25
N ASP A 277 -8.32 -23.12 -10.88
CA ASP A 277 -7.05 -22.69 -10.28
C ASP A 277 -6.97 -21.17 -10.13
N SER A 278 -7.50 -20.41 -11.09
CA SER A 278 -7.55 -18.94 -11.00
C SER A 278 -8.43 -18.48 -9.84
N ILE A 279 -9.53 -19.20 -9.57
CA ILE A 279 -10.48 -18.90 -8.50
C ILE A 279 -9.91 -19.32 -7.15
N ARG A 280 -9.19 -20.45 -7.05
CA ARG A 280 -8.50 -20.88 -5.82
C ARG A 280 -7.33 -19.96 -5.47
N ALA A 281 -6.54 -19.53 -6.45
CA ALA A 281 -5.48 -18.53 -6.26
C ALA A 281 -6.05 -17.17 -5.81
N ALA A 282 -7.16 -16.73 -6.39
CA ALA A 282 -7.84 -15.50 -5.97
C ALA A 282 -8.41 -15.59 -4.55
N LYS A 283 -8.96 -16.75 -4.15
CA LYS A 283 -9.43 -16.98 -2.77
C LYS A 283 -8.26 -16.97 -1.77
N SER A 284 -7.16 -17.66 -2.09
CA SER A 284 -5.92 -17.67 -1.31
C SER A 284 -5.33 -16.26 -1.11
N ALA A 285 -5.31 -15.44 -2.16
CA ALA A 285 -4.81 -14.07 -2.10
C ALA A 285 -5.65 -13.13 -1.19
N PHE A 286 -6.95 -13.41 -1.02
CA PHE A 286 -7.79 -12.70 -0.05
C PHE A 286 -7.63 -13.21 1.38
N ASP A 287 -7.21 -14.47 1.55
CA ASP A 287 -6.99 -15.13 2.84
C ASP A 287 -5.57 -14.91 3.41
N SER A 288 -4.57 -14.57 2.57
CA SER A 288 -3.14 -14.39 2.96
C SER A 288 -2.95 -13.47 4.16
N PHE A 289 -3.78 -12.45 4.29
CA PHE A 289 -3.56 -11.34 5.20
C PHE A 289 -3.98 -11.59 6.67
N GLY A 290 -4.45 -12.80 7.02
CA GLY A 290 -4.86 -13.14 8.39
C GLY A 290 -5.93 -12.20 8.97
N SER A 291 -6.26 -12.28 10.26
CA SER A 291 -7.28 -11.39 10.85
C SER A 291 -6.88 -9.90 10.80
N GLY A 292 -5.60 -9.59 11.04
CA GLY A 292 -5.07 -8.22 11.17
C GLY A 292 -4.70 -7.49 9.89
N ASN A 293 -4.67 -8.16 8.73
CA ASN A 293 -4.16 -7.57 7.49
C ASN A 293 -2.75 -6.98 7.61
N SER A 294 -1.91 -7.66 8.39
CA SER A 294 -0.49 -7.37 8.55
C SER A 294 0.31 -8.22 7.57
N TYR A 295 1.24 -7.59 6.86
CA TYR A 295 2.20 -8.31 6.02
C TYR A 295 3.51 -8.59 6.76
N GLU A 296 3.71 -8.04 7.97
CA GLU A 296 5.02 -8.08 8.66
C GLU A 296 5.45 -9.50 9.04
N ASP A 297 4.47 -10.36 9.29
CA ASP A 297 4.65 -11.76 9.70
C ASP A 297 4.71 -12.73 8.49
N GLU A 298 4.55 -12.21 7.28
CA GLU A 298 4.55 -13.04 6.07
C GLU A 298 5.94 -13.70 5.86
N PRO A 299 6.00 -15.01 5.53
CA PRO A 299 7.27 -15.74 5.38
C PRO A 299 8.22 -15.09 4.38
N TRP A 300 7.68 -14.54 3.29
CA TRP A 300 8.46 -13.85 2.27
C TRP A 300 9.17 -12.60 2.79
N VAL A 301 8.64 -11.91 3.82
CA VAL A 301 9.31 -10.73 4.43
C VAL A 301 10.59 -11.14 5.11
N VAL A 302 10.53 -12.22 5.91
CA VAL A 302 11.70 -12.76 6.61
C VAL A 302 12.72 -13.30 5.61
N GLY A 303 12.26 -14.05 4.61
CA GLY A 303 13.09 -14.58 3.53
C GLY A 303 13.80 -13.46 2.76
N TYR A 304 13.05 -12.46 2.30
CA TYR A 304 13.60 -11.33 1.57
C TYR A 304 14.58 -10.51 2.42
N ARG A 305 14.30 -10.30 3.71
CA ARG A 305 15.19 -9.56 4.61
C ARG A 305 16.56 -10.26 4.72
N LYS A 306 16.58 -11.58 4.88
CA LYS A 306 17.79 -12.41 5.02
C LYS A 306 18.65 -12.49 3.76
N ARG A 307 18.10 -12.25 2.56
CA ARG A 307 18.88 -12.33 1.29
C ARG A 307 20.02 -11.31 1.23
N ASN A 308 21.16 -11.76 0.71
CA ASN A 308 22.34 -10.94 0.47
C ASN A 308 22.05 -9.77 -0.48
N ILE A 309 22.72 -8.64 -0.26
CA ILE A 309 22.51 -7.41 -1.05
C ILE A 309 22.82 -7.62 -2.54
N LEU A 310 23.89 -8.36 -2.89
CA LEU A 310 24.21 -8.67 -4.29
C LEU A 310 23.07 -9.46 -4.97
N ARG A 311 22.50 -10.46 -4.29
CA ARG A 311 21.35 -11.21 -4.81
C ARG A 311 20.11 -10.33 -4.98
N LYS A 312 19.93 -9.32 -4.11
CA LYS A 312 18.85 -8.33 -4.26
C LYS A 312 19.10 -7.38 -5.43
N ILE A 313 20.35 -7.01 -5.72
CA ILE A 313 20.68 -6.14 -6.86
C ILE A 313 20.39 -6.85 -8.18
N PHE A 314 20.73 -8.14 -8.28
CA PHE A 314 20.51 -8.97 -9.47
C PHE A 314 19.37 -9.97 -9.25
N ASP A 315 18.24 -9.47 -8.78
CA ASP A 315 17.07 -10.31 -8.51
C ASP A 315 16.38 -10.78 -9.80
N ARG A 316 15.45 -11.73 -9.69
CA ARG A 316 14.70 -12.21 -10.86
C ARG A 316 13.93 -11.05 -11.50
N GLU A 317 13.93 -11.03 -12.82
CA GLU A 317 13.31 -10.01 -13.65
C GLU A 317 12.25 -10.62 -14.55
N VAL A 318 11.17 -9.87 -14.79
CA VAL A 318 10.04 -10.23 -15.65
C VAL A 318 9.80 -9.12 -16.65
N TRP A 319 9.40 -9.51 -17.85
CA TRP A 319 9.05 -8.59 -18.93
C TRP A 319 7.80 -7.77 -18.59
N ILE A 320 7.80 -6.51 -18.99
CA ILE A 320 6.67 -5.60 -18.74
C ILE A 320 5.60 -5.81 -19.81
N GLU A 321 4.52 -6.49 -19.42
CA GLU A 321 3.35 -6.74 -20.27
C GLU A 321 2.65 -5.45 -20.70
N GLU A 322 2.33 -4.60 -19.72
CA GLU A 322 1.52 -3.40 -19.92
C GLU A 322 2.24 -2.36 -20.81
N PRO A 323 1.73 -2.05 -22.02
CA PRO A 323 2.36 -1.09 -22.93
C PRO A 323 2.31 0.34 -22.39
N ALA A 324 1.26 0.73 -21.68
CA ALA A 324 1.18 2.05 -21.07
C ALA A 324 2.31 2.29 -20.05
N LEU A 325 2.71 1.24 -19.33
CA LEU A 325 3.81 1.32 -18.37
C LEU A 325 5.16 1.57 -19.08
N ARG A 326 5.37 0.92 -20.23
CA ARG A 326 6.57 1.11 -21.06
C ARG A 326 6.66 2.54 -21.58
N GLN A 327 5.56 3.08 -22.11
CA GLN A 327 5.51 4.47 -22.59
C GLN A 327 5.87 5.49 -21.50
N ILE A 328 5.40 5.27 -20.27
CA ILE A 328 5.75 6.14 -19.13
C ILE A 328 7.26 6.03 -18.83
N GLN A 329 7.83 4.81 -18.83
CA GLN A 329 9.26 4.62 -18.62
C GLN A 329 10.11 5.25 -19.73
N ASP A 330 9.71 5.11 -21.00
CA ASP A 330 10.37 5.74 -22.15
C ASP A 330 10.40 7.26 -21.98
N THR A 331 9.27 7.85 -21.58
CA THR A 331 9.17 9.30 -21.33
C THR A 331 10.13 9.73 -20.23
N ILE A 332 10.19 8.98 -19.12
CA ILE A 332 11.10 9.28 -18.02
C ILE A 332 12.57 9.15 -18.46
N PHE A 333 12.89 8.15 -19.27
CA PHE A 333 14.24 7.94 -19.79
C PHE A 333 14.66 9.10 -20.70
N VAL A 334 13.83 9.48 -21.68
CA VAL A 334 14.08 10.62 -22.58
C VAL A 334 14.26 11.91 -21.79
N GLN A 335 13.40 12.18 -20.80
CA GLN A 335 13.57 13.35 -19.92
C GLN A 335 14.92 13.33 -19.17
N SER A 336 15.37 12.15 -18.74
CA SER A 336 16.64 12.00 -18.03
C SER A 336 17.82 12.25 -18.97
N VAL A 337 17.76 11.78 -20.23
CA VAL A 337 18.78 12.04 -21.26
C VAL A 337 18.84 13.52 -21.60
N LEU A 338 17.69 14.19 -21.82
CA LEU A 338 17.65 15.61 -22.13
C LEU A 338 18.27 16.45 -21.02
N LEU A 339 17.93 16.17 -19.76
CA LEU A 339 18.53 16.86 -18.61
C LEU A 339 20.04 16.57 -18.50
N ALA A 340 20.45 15.33 -18.73
CA ALA A 340 21.86 14.93 -18.71
C ALA A 340 22.69 15.67 -19.77
N VAL A 341 22.16 15.86 -20.98
CA VAL A 341 22.80 16.63 -22.05
C VAL A 341 22.98 18.09 -21.63
N VAL A 342 21.96 18.71 -21.01
CA VAL A 342 22.07 20.09 -20.50
C VAL A 342 23.15 20.19 -19.42
N CYS A 343 23.12 19.31 -18.41
CA CYS A 343 24.12 19.30 -17.33
C CYS A 343 25.54 19.07 -17.86
N ALA A 344 25.72 18.09 -18.77
CA ALA A 344 27.01 17.80 -19.39
C ALA A 344 27.50 18.96 -20.26
N GLY A 345 26.61 19.62 -21.00
CA GLY A 345 26.93 20.79 -21.83
C GLY A 345 27.45 21.96 -20.99
N VAL A 346 26.80 22.26 -19.86
CA VAL A 346 27.23 23.30 -18.93
C VAL A 346 28.62 22.97 -18.36
N LEU A 347 28.83 21.75 -17.84
CA LEU A 347 30.14 21.34 -17.31
C LEU A 347 31.24 21.41 -18.39
N THR A 348 30.92 20.96 -19.60
CA THR A 348 31.86 21.02 -20.72
C THR A 348 32.24 22.45 -21.06
N GLY A 349 31.27 23.37 -21.12
CA GLY A 349 31.53 24.78 -21.34
C GLY A 349 32.48 25.37 -20.30
N VAL A 350 32.27 25.04 -19.01
CA VAL A 350 33.15 25.47 -17.91
C VAL A 350 34.58 24.95 -18.14
N PHE A 351 34.76 23.64 -18.32
CA PHE A 351 36.10 23.05 -18.43
C PHE A 351 36.84 23.43 -19.71
N VAL A 352 36.15 23.66 -20.82
CA VAL A 352 36.75 24.13 -22.07
C VAL A 352 37.19 25.60 -21.99
N ALA A 353 36.46 26.43 -21.23
CA ALA A 353 36.77 27.85 -21.06
C ALA A 353 37.99 28.10 -20.16
N VAL A 354 38.27 27.20 -19.21
CA VAL A 354 39.44 27.31 -18.30
C VAL A 354 40.75 27.31 -19.12
N PRO A 355 41.74 28.17 -18.82
CA PRO A 355 43.04 28.12 -19.51
C PRO A 355 43.81 26.81 -19.22
N ALA A 356 44.83 26.49 -20.01
CA ALA A 356 45.64 25.29 -19.77
C ALA A 356 46.64 25.52 -18.63
N GLY A 357 46.72 24.56 -17.70
CA GLY A 357 47.68 24.60 -16.60
C GLY A 357 49.12 24.31 -17.03
N ARG A 358 49.31 23.45 -18.04
CA ARG A 358 50.63 23.03 -18.58
C ARG A 358 51.58 22.47 -17.49
N PHE A 359 51.06 21.65 -16.60
CA PHE A 359 51.84 21.02 -15.53
C PHE A 359 52.63 19.80 -15.99
N PHE A 360 52.17 19.09 -17.03
CA PHE A 360 52.84 17.94 -17.63
C PHE A 360 52.38 17.71 -19.07
#